data_AF-A0A3P1VYM4-F1
#
_entry.id   AF-A0A3P1VYM4-F1
#
_cell.length_a   1.000
_cell.length_b   1.000
_cell.length_c   1.000
_cell.angle_alpha   90.00
_cell.angle_beta   90.00
_cell.angle_gamma   90.00
#
_symmetry.space_group_name_H-M   'P 1'
#
loop_
_entity.id
_entity.type
_entity.pdbx_description
1 polymer ?
#
loop_
_entity_poly.entity_id
_entity_poly.type
_entity_poly.pdbx_seq_one_letter_code
_entity_poly.pdbx_strand_id
1 'polypeptide(L)'
;MARPLLQVALDHSDLQGAIKAAVSVGQEVDVIEAGTVCLLQVGSELVEVLRSLFPEKIIVADTKCADAGGTVAKNNAQRGADWMTCICSATIPTMKAALKAIKEARGDKGEIQVELYGDWTYEQAQQWLDAGISQAIYHQSRDALLAGETWGEKDLNKVKKLIEMGFRVSVTGGLSTETLKLFKGVDVFTFIAGRGITEAADPAQAAREFKAEIAKYW
;
A
#
# COMPACT_ATOMS: atom_id res chain seq x y z
N MET A 1 3.87 7.91 18.96
CA MET A 1 3.43 7.38 17.66
C MET A 1 4.66 7.32 16.77
N ALA A 2 4.81 6.27 15.97
CA ALA A 2 5.87 6.25 14.97
C ALA A 2 5.48 7.17 13.81
N ARG A 3 6.46 7.73 13.11
CA ARG A 3 6.17 8.56 11.93
C ARG A 3 5.59 7.66 10.81
N PRO A 4 4.45 8.02 10.21
CA PRO A 4 3.91 7.30 9.05
C PRO A 4 4.90 7.25 7.88
N LEU A 5 4.92 6.13 7.18
CA LEU A 5 5.70 5.96 5.95
C LEU A 5 5.04 6.71 4.79
N LEU A 6 5.84 7.20 3.84
CA LEU A 6 5.35 7.62 2.53
C LEU A 6 5.56 6.51 1.50
N GLN A 7 4.46 6.07 0.86
CA GLN A 7 4.45 5.10 -0.22
C GLN A 7 4.09 5.78 -1.54
N VAL A 8 4.73 5.35 -2.63
CA VAL A 8 4.30 5.69 -4.00
C VAL A 8 3.72 4.48 -4.71
N ALA A 9 2.51 4.62 -5.25
CA ALA A 9 1.84 3.66 -6.10
C ALA A 9 2.15 3.93 -7.59
N LEU A 10 2.63 2.90 -8.29
CA LEU A 10 2.97 2.96 -9.72
C LEU A 10 1.88 2.28 -10.56
N ASP A 11 0.75 2.97 -10.78
CA ASP A 11 -0.40 2.47 -11.56
C ASP A 11 -0.33 2.80 -13.06
N HIS A 12 0.88 2.79 -13.63
CA HIS A 12 1.08 3.06 -15.05
C HIS A 12 0.65 1.86 -15.90
N SER A 13 0.21 2.09 -17.14
CA SER A 13 -0.18 1.01 -18.07
C SER A 13 0.99 0.43 -18.87
N ASP A 14 2.22 0.90 -18.62
CA ASP A 14 3.45 0.46 -19.28
C ASP A 14 4.66 0.50 -18.34
N LEU A 15 5.71 -0.25 -18.71
CA LEU A 15 6.91 -0.44 -17.89
C LEU A 15 7.75 0.85 -17.78
N GLN A 16 7.81 1.64 -18.86
CA GLN A 16 8.67 2.81 -18.92
C GLN A 16 8.16 3.91 -17.99
N GLY A 17 6.86 4.15 -17.98
CA GLY A 17 6.19 5.07 -17.07
C GLY A 17 6.42 4.71 -15.61
N ALA A 18 6.21 3.44 -15.25
CA ALA A 18 6.44 2.96 -13.89
C ALA A 18 7.90 3.16 -13.43
N ILE A 19 8.88 2.75 -14.24
CA ILE A 19 10.30 2.93 -13.90
C ILE A 19 10.66 4.41 -13.82
N LYS A 20 10.22 5.25 -14.76
CA LYS A 20 10.51 6.69 -14.76
C LYS A 20 9.98 7.37 -13.50
N ALA A 21 8.74 7.05 -13.12
CA ALA A 21 8.14 7.56 -11.89
C ALA A 21 8.86 7.04 -10.63
N ALA A 22 9.21 5.75 -10.59
CA ALA A 22 9.97 5.19 -9.47
C ALA A 22 11.32 5.89 -9.29
N VAL A 23 12.07 6.10 -10.39
CA VAL A 23 13.37 6.79 -10.37
C VAL A 23 13.24 8.24 -9.92
N SER A 24 12.16 8.95 -10.28
CA SER A 24 12.01 10.35 -9.92
C SER A 24 11.71 10.60 -8.44
N VAL A 25 11.11 9.64 -7.71
CA VAL A 25 10.72 9.81 -6.31
C VAL A 25 11.33 8.80 -5.34
N GLY A 26 11.92 7.72 -5.84
CA GLY A 26 12.28 6.54 -5.04
C GLY A 26 13.26 6.81 -3.90
N GLN A 27 14.11 7.84 -4.03
CA GLN A 27 15.02 8.24 -2.95
C GLN A 27 14.27 8.91 -1.78
N GLU A 28 13.18 9.61 -2.07
CA GLU A 28 12.43 10.40 -1.10
C GLU A 28 11.39 9.59 -0.35
N VAL A 29 10.76 8.59 -1.00
CA VAL A 29 9.72 7.75 -0.41
C VAL A 29 10.30 6.59 0.40
N ASP A 30 9.50 6.02 1.29
CA ASP A 30 9.90 4.89 2.14
C ASP A 30 9.52 3.54 1.52
N VAL A 31 8.41 3.52 0.75
CA VAL A 31 7.83 2.34 0.13
C VAL A 31 7.56 2.60 -1.35
N ILE A 32 7.85 1.62 -2.22
CA ILE A 32 7.56 1.68 -3.65
C ILE A 32 6.67 0.49 -4.02
N GLU A 33 5.52 0.79 -4.63
CA GLU A 33 4.50 -0.21 -4.97
C GLU A 33 4.39 -0.37 -6.49
N ALA A 34 4.59 -1.60 -6.97
CA ALA A 34 4.16 -2.00 -8.30
C ALA A 34 2.64 -2.25 -8.27
N GLY A 35 1.88 -1.26 -8.72
CA GLY A 35 0.41 -1.25 -8.66
C GLY A 35 -0.24 -2.34 -9.51
N THR A 36 -1.46 -2.76 -9.14
CA THR A 36 -2.20 -3.82 -9.86
C THR A 36 -2.30 -3.56 -11.35
N VAL A 37 -2.62 -2.32 -11.76
CA VAL A 37 -2.75 -1.94 -13.17
C VAL A 37 -1.45 -2.23 -13.93
N CYS A 38 -0.31 -1.86 -13.33
CA CYS A 38 0.98 -2.04 -13.97
C CYS A 38 1.38 -3.53 -14.03
N LEU A 39 1.23 -4.25 -12.92
CA LEU A 39 1.56 -5.68 -12.87
C LEU A 39 0.76 -6.52 -13.87
N LEU A 40 -0.51 -6.19 -14.11
CA LEU A 40 -1.33 -6.86 -15.13
C LEU A 40 -0.84 -6.58 -16.55
N GLN A 41 -0.21 -5.43 -16.78
CA GLN A 41 0.29 -5.03 -18.09
C GLN A 41 1.69 -5.59 -18.39
N VAL A 42 2.58 -5.61 -17.40
CA VAL A 42 4.01 -5.87 -17.62
C VAL A 42 4.55 -7.09 -16.86
N GLY A 43 3.74 -7.70 -16.00
CA GLY A 43 4.14 -8.84 -15.19
C GLY A 43 5.10 -8.50 -14.06
N SER A 44 5.60 -9.55 -13.38
CA SER A 44 6.37 -9.42 -12.14
C SER A 44 7.86 -9.10 -12.33
N GLU A 45 8.36 -9.00 -13.57
CA GLU A 45 9.73 -8.53 -13.81
C GLU A 45 9.93 -7.09 -13.31
N LEU A 46 8.88 -6.26 -13.33
CA LEU A 46 8.90 -4.93 -12.73
C LEU A 46 9.32 -4.96 -11.25
N VAL A 47 8.87 -5.95 -10.48
CA VAL A 47 9.22 -6.08 -9.05
C VAL A 47 10.73 -6.25 -8.86
N GLU A 48 11.37 -7.05 -9.73
CA GLU A 48 12.82 -7.29 -9.69
C GLU A 48 13.62 -6.07 -10.16
N VAL A 49 13.11 -5.35 -11.17
CA VAL A 49 13.71 -4.08 -11.60
C VAL A 49 13.67 -3.06 -10.45
N LEU A 50 12.53 -2.92 -9.76
CA LEU A 50 12.41 -2.03 -8.61
C LEU A 50 13.36 -2.44 -7.48
N ARG A 51 13.48 -3.75 -7.18
CA ARG A 51 14.43 -4.25 -6.17
C ARG A 51 15.87 -3.93 -6.53
N SER A 52 16.23 -4.06 -7.80
CA SER A 52 17.58 -3.76 -8.29
C SER A 52 17.91 -2.27 -8.18
N LEU A 53 16.95 -1.39 -8.48
CA LEU A 53 17.11 0.06 -8.36
C LEU A 53 17.10 0.54 -6.90
N PHE A 54 16.33 -0.13 -6.04
CA PHE A 54 16.07 0.29 -4.66
C PHE A 54 16.26 -0.85 -3.65
N PRO A 55 17.52 -1.30 -3.42
CA PRO A 55 17.83 -2.49 -2.64
C PRO A 55 17.34 -2.41 -1.18
N GLU A 56 17.32 -1.21 -0.59
CA GLU A 56 16.96 -0.99 0.81
C GLU A 56 15.51 -0.54 1.02
N LYS A 57 14.77 -0.20 -0.04
CA LYS A 57 13.37 0.25 0.08
C LYS A 57 12.44 -0.94 0.31
N ILE A 58 11.31 -0.67 0.94
CA ILE A 58 10.22 -1.64 1.01
C ILE A 58 9.57 -1.68 -0.37
N ILE A 59 9.38 -2.89 -0.92
CA ILE A 59 8.74 -3.09 -2.22
C ILE A 59 7.45 -3.84 -2.06
N VAL A 60 6.38 -3.30 -2.63
CA VAL A 60 5.04 -3.90 -2.64
C VAL A 60 4.72 -4.44 -4.03
N ALA A 61 4.27 -5.69 -4.09
CA ALA A 61 3.60 -6.23 -5.26
C ALA A 61 2.08 -6.18 -5.03
N ASP A 62 1.41 -5.19 -5.59
CA ASP A 62 -0.03 -5.01 -5.45
C ASP A 62 -0.79 -5.91 -6.42
N THR A 63 -0.89 -7.18 -6.08
CA THR A 63 -1.54 -8.19 -6.94
C THR A 63 -3.04 -8.30 -6.74
N LYS A 64 -3.56 -7.74 -5.63
CA LYS A 64 -4.94 -7.97 -5.17
C LYS A 64 -5.31 -9.45 -5.22
N CYS A 65 -4.38 -10.31 -4.79
CA CYS A 65 -4.47 -11.76 -4.93
C CYS A 65 -5.76 -12.30 -4.30
N ALA A 66 -6.60 -12.96 -5.12
CA ALA A 66 -7.87 -13.54 -4.70
C ALA A 66 -7.81 -15.06 -4.48
N ASP A 67 -6.92 -15.75 -5.21
CA ASP A 67 -6.73 -17.20 -5.13
C ASP A 67 -5.29 -17.59 -5.49
N ALA A 68 -4.94 -18.87 -5.31
CA ALA A 68 -3.59 -19.41 -5.52
C ALA A 68 -2.51 -18.66 -4.70
N GLY A 69 -2.87 -18.25 -3.48
CA GLY A 69 -2.08 -17.34 -2.64
C GLY A 69 -0.62 -17.75 -2.48
N GLY A 70 -0.34 -19.03 -2.24
CA GLY A 70 1.04 -19.54 -2.13
C GLY A 70 1.85 -19.36 -3.42
N THR A 71 1.24 -19.57 -4.59
CA THR A 71 1.90 -19.40 -5.89
C THR A 71 2.16 -17.94 -6.19
N VAL A 72 1.14 -17.08 -6.06
CA VAL A 72 1.26 -15.65 -6.37
C VAL A 72 2.25 -14.96 -5.43
N ALA A 73 2.20 -15.28 -4.13
CA ALA A 73 3.17 -14.78 -3.15
C ALA A 73 4.60 -15.22 -3.47
N LYS A 74 4.81 -16.52 -3.74
CA LYS A 74 6.14 -17.03 -4.09
C LYS A 74 6.71 -16.34 -5.34
N ASN A 75 5.89 -16.18 -6.37
CA ASN A 75 6.31 -15.57 -7.64
C ASN A 75 6.83 -14.14 -7.46
N ASN A 76 6.17 -13.34 -6.61
CA ASN A 76 6.57 -11.95 -6.37
C ASN A 76 7.67 -11.84 -5.31
N ALA A 77 7.65 -12.69 -4.29
CA ALA A 77 8.69 -12.72 -3.26
C ALA A 77 10.06 -13.10 -3.83
N GLN A 78 10.11 -14.02 -4.80
CA GLN A 78 11.34 -14.38 -5.52
C GLN A 78 11.90 -13.23 -6.37
N ARG A 79 11.05 -12.31 -6.82
CA ARG A 79 11.44 -11.06 -7.51
C ARG A 79 11.86 -9.96 -6.52
N GLY A 80 11.68 -10.19 -5.22
CA GLY A 80 12.15 -9.28 -4.16
C GLY A 80 11.07 -8.37 -3.57
N ALA A 81 9.78 -8.65 -3.76
CA ALA A 81 8.72 -7.98 -3.00
C ALA A 81 8.85 -8.30 -1.50
N ASP A 82 8.72 -7.29 -0.65
CA ASP A 82 8.61 -7.45 0.80
C ASP A 82 7.15 -7.67 1.20
N TRP A 83 6.26 -6.86 0.62
CA TRP A 83 4.81 -6.95 0.88
C TRP A 83 4.06 -7.36 -0.38
N MET A 84 2.95 -8.06 -0.20
CA MET A 84 2.00 -8.36 -1.28
C MET A 84 0.56 -8.13 -0.82
N THR A 85 -0.27 -7.58 -1.71
CA THR A 85 -1.69 -7.38 -1.40
C THR A 85 -2.53 -8.63 -1.72
N CYS A 86 -3.47 -8.95 -0.82
CA CYS A 86 -4.59 -9.85 -1.06
C CYS A 86 -5.89 -9.05 -1.00
N ILE A 87 -6.81 -9.28 -1.93
CA ILE A 87 -8.13 -8.65 -1.88
C ILE A 87 -8.93 -9.21 -0.68
N CYS A 88 -9.75 -8.40 -0.03
CA CYS A 88 -10.51 -8.81 1.17
C CYS A 88 -11.51 -9.95 0.94
N SER A 89 -11.86 -10.26 -0.32
CA SER A 89 -12.68 -11.43 -0.69
C SER A 89 -11.89 -12.74 -0.77
N ALA A 90 -10.55 -12.71 -0.70
CA ALA A 90 -9.73 -13.90 -0.66
C ALA A 90 -10.03 -14.71 0.62
N THR A 91 -10.05 -16.04 0.49
CA THR A 91 -10.35 -16.91 1.64
C THR A 91 -9.20 -16.90 2.66
N ILE A 92 -9.51 -17.17 3.94
CA ILE A 92 -8.48 -17.33 4.98
C ILE A 92 -7.42 -18.39 4.60
N PRO A 93 -7.76 -19.58 4.05
CA PRO A 93 -6.77 -20.50 3.51
C PRO A 93 -5.85 -19.89 2.44
N THR A 94 -6.41 -19.13 1.48
CA THR A 94 -5.62 -18.43 0.44
C THR A 94 -4.65 -17.43 1.08
N MET A 95 -5.14 -16.59 1.98
CA MET A 95 -4.34 -15.58 2.68
C MET A 95 -3.23 -16.21 3.54
N LYS A 96 -3.51 -17.31 4.26
CA LYS A 96 -2.51 -18.07 5.02
C LYS A 96 -1.44 -18.68 4.13
N ALA A 97 -1.83 -19.23 2.97
CA ALA A 97 -0.88 -19.78 2.01
C ALA A 97 0.03 -18.68 1.42
N ALA A 98 -0.53 -17.51 1.11
CA ALA A 98 0.24 -16.35 0.67
C ALA A 98 1.23 -15.88 1.73
N LEU A 99 0.77 -15.70 2.98
CA LEU A 99 1.61 -15.28 4.10
C LEU A 99 2.76 -16.25 4.36
N LYS A 100 2.48 -17.56 4.33
CA LYS A 100 3.52 -18.58 4.47
C LYS A 100 4.58 -18.45 3.38
N ALA A 101 4.18 -18.39 2.11
CA ALA A 101 5.10 -18.36 0.99
C ALA A 101 5.96 -17.09 0.93
N ILE A 102 5.40 -15.91 1.24
CA ILE A 102 6.19 -14.67 1.27
C ILE A 102 7.20 -14.66 2.43
N LYS A 103 6.81 -15.17 3.60
CA LYS A 103 7.71 -15.31 4.76
C LYS A 103 8.85 -16.30 4.51
N GLU A 104 8.59 -17.41 3.81
CA GLU A 104 9.64 -18.36 3.43
C GLU A 104 10.76 -17.72 2.59
N ALA A 105 10.43 -16.72 1.77
CA ALA A 105 11.40 -16.05 0.89
C ALA A 105 11.98 -14.75 1.49
N ARG A 106 11.24 -14.04 2.34
CA ARG A 106 11.60 -12.68 2.81
C ARG A 106 11.77 -12.56 4.33
N GLY A 107 11.52 -13.62 5.09
CA GLY A 107 11.59 -13.61 6.54
C GLY A 107 10.65 -12.57 7.15
N ASP A 108 11.17 -11.79 8.10
CA ASP A 108 10.39 -10.77 8.83
C ASP A 108 9.91 -9.61 7.97
N LYS A 109 10.55 -9.37 6.80
CA LYS A 109 10.07 -8.36 5.83
C LYS A 109 8.86 -8.85 5.04
N GLY A 110 8.62 -10.17 4.99
CA GLY A 110 7.59 -10.82 4.21
C GLY A 110 6.20 -10.69 4.83
N GLU A 111 5.34 -9.87 4.23
CA GLU A 111 4.01 -9.60 4.78
C GLU A 111 2.89 -9.58 3.73
N ILE A 112 1.66 -9.86 4.18
CA ILE A 112 0.45 -9.69 3.39
C ILE A 112 -0.28 -8.44 3.87
N GLN A 113 -0.82 -7.67 2.93
CA GLN A 113 -1.68 -6.52 3.20
C GLN A 113 -3.08 -6.81 2.66
N VAL A 114 -4.12 -6.61 3.47
CA VAL A 114 -5.51 -6.81 3.00
C VAL A 114 -6.02 -5.55 2.33
N GLU A 115 -6.35 -5.66 1.05
CA GLU A 115 -6.96 -4.60 0.25
C GLU A 115 -8.47 -4.54 0.50
N LEU A 116 -8.96 -3.42 1.05
CA LEU A 116 -10.34 -3.27 1.52
C LEU A 116 -11.26 -2.70 0.43
N TYR A 117 -12.14 -3.56 -0.10
CA TYR A 117 -13.14 -3.18 -1.09
C TYR A 117 -14.52 -3.78 -0.77
N GLY A 118 -15.58 -3.08 -1.17
CA GLY A 118 -16.96 -3.54 -0.96
C GLY A 118 -17.35 -3.65 0.50
N ASP A 119 -18.23 -4.61 0.80
CA ASP A 119 -18.91 -4.76 2.09
C ASP A 119 -18.16 -5.69 3.06
N TRP A 120 -16.89 -5.42 3.30
CA TRP A 120 -16.11 -6.14 4.31
C TRP A 120 -16.60 -5.83 5.73
N THR A 121 -16.39 -6.75 6.68
CA THR A 121 -16.84 -6.61 8.07
C THR A 121 -15.70 -6.66 9.09
N TYR A 122 -15.94 -6.16 10.30
CA TYR A 122 -14.94 -6.25 11.38
C TYR A 122 -14.73 -7.69 11.85
N GLU A 123 -15.72 -8.57 11.69
CA GLU A 123 -15.57 -10.00 11.95
C GLU A 123 -14.60 -10.64 10.95
N GLN A 124 -14.66 -10.26 9.67
CA GLN A 124 -13.66 -10.68 8.68
C GLN A 124 -12.28 -10.10 9.02
N ALA A 125 -12.22 -8.84 9.44
CA ALA A 125 -10.96 -8.22 9.86
C ALA A 125 -10.32 -8.95 11.04
N GLN A 126 -11.10 -9.40 12.02
CA GLN A 126 -10.59 -10.23 13.11
C GLN A 126 -10.01 -11.56 12.59
N GLN A 127 -10.66 -12.20 11.61
CA GLN A 127 -10.13 -13.44 11.01
C GLN A 127 -8.78 -13.23 10.30
N TRP A 128 -8.52 -12.07 9.72
CA TRP A 128 -7.22 -11.76 9.12
C TRP A 128 -6.13 -11.62 10.20
N LEU A 129 -6.44 -10.96 11.31
CA LEU A 129 -5.54 -10.87 12.47
C LEU A 129 -5.23 -12.27 13.04
N ASP A 130 -6.26 -13.10 13.23
CA ASP A 130 -6.13 -14.48 13.71
C ASP A 130 -5.33 -15.36 12.72
N ALA A 131 -5.31 -14.98 11.44
CA ALA A 131 -4.48 -15.60 10.41
C ALA A 131 -3.03 -15.09 10.38
N GLY A 132 -2.67 -14.13 11.23
CA GLY A 132 -1.33 -13.54 11.33
C GLY A 132 -1.09 -12.38 10.37
N ILE A 133 -2.15 -11.79 9.81
CA ILE A 133 -2.10 -10.67 8.86
C ILE A 133 -2.58 -9.41 9.57
N SER A 134 -1.68 -8.43 9.74
CA SER A 134 -1.91 -7.23 10.54
C SER A 134 -1.73 -5.93 9.77
N GLN A 135 -1.79 -5.97 8.43
CA GLN A 135 -1.82 -4.78 7.59
C GLN A 135 -3.10 -4.73 6.75
N ALA A 136 -3.71 -3.56 6.67
CA ALA A 136 -4.88 -3.30 5.85
C ALA A 136 -4.72 -1.98 5.08
N ILE A 137 -5.20 -1.96 3.84
CA ILE A 137 -5.18 -0.77 2.98
C ILE A 137 -6.61 -0.24 2.88
N TYR A 138 -6.86 0.94 3.45
CA TYR A 138 -8.14 1.61 3.40
C TYR A 138 -8.15 2.68 2.31
N HIS A 139 -9.10 2.58 1.39
CA HIS A 139 -9.32 3.54 0.32
C HIS A 139 -10.35 4.60 0.73
N GLN A 140 -10.08 5.88 0.46
CA GLN A 140 -11.16 6.84 0.35
C GLN A 140 -12.13 6.36 -0.74
N SER A 141 -13.44 6.41 -0.48
CA SER A 141 -14.45 6.03 -1.46
C SER A 141 -14.24 6.78 -2.77
N ARG A 142 -14.16 6.05 -3.90
CA ARG A 142 -13.99 6.65 -5.22
C ARG A 142 -15.20 7.48 -5.63
N ASP A 143 -16.39 7.09 -5.21
CA ASP A 143 -17.62 7.85 -5.44
C ASP A 143 -17.61 9.15 -4.62
N ALA A 144 -17.13 9.10 -3.37
CA ALA A 144 -16.95 10.28 -2.54
C ALA A 144 -15.91 11.23 -3.16
N LEU A 145 -14.77 10.69 -3.63
CA LEU A 145 -13.73 11.46 -4.32
C LEU A 145 -14.27 12.13 -5.60
N LEU A 146 -15.04 11.41 -6.41
CA LEU A 146 -15.65 11.94 -7.65
C LEU A 146 -16.76 12.95 -7.35
N ALA A 147 -17.44 12.84 -6.21
CA ALA A 147 -18.41 13.80 -5.71
C ALA A 147 -17.76 15.04 -5.06
N GLY A 148 -16.42 15.12 -5.02
CA GLY A 148 -15.68 16.23 -4.41
C GLY A 148 -15.61 16.15 -2.88
N GLU A 149 -16.01 15.04 -2.28
CA GLU A 149 -15.88 14.80 -0.85
C GLU A 149 -14.41 14.52 -0.49
N THR A 150 -14.01 15.00 0.68
CA THR A 150 -12.71 14.72 1.29
C THR A 150 -12.87 13.65 2.37
N TRP A 151 -11.78 13.26 3.02
CA TRP A 151 -11.84 12.34 4.15
C TRP A 151 -12.78 12.84 5.24
N GLY A 152 -13.90 12.15 5.42
CA GLY A 152 -14.93 12.48 6.41
C GLY A 152 -14.81 11.64 7.68
N GLU A 153 -15.59 12.00 8.71
CA GLU A 153 -15.60 11.29 9.99
C GLU A 153 -15.92 9.79 9.85
N LYS A 154 -16.79 9.42 8.90
CA LYS A 154 -17.14 8.01 8.64
C LYS A 154 -15.91 7.17 8.27
N ASP A 155 -15.07 7.67 7.37
CA ASP A 155 -13.86 6.97 6.94
C ASP A 155 -12.80 6.98 8.05
N LEU A 156 -12.60 8.12 8.69
CA LEU A 156 -11.66 8.24 9.81
C LEU A 156 -12.04 7.33 10.98
N ASN A 157 -13.33 7.15 11.26
CA ASN A 157 -13.79 6.23 12.31
C ASN A 157 -13.50 4.76 11.95
N LYS A 158 -13.65 4.36 10.68
CA LYS A 158 -13.27 3.02 10.23
C LYS A 158 -11.76 2.79 10.33
N VAL A 159 -10.95 3.76 9.90
CA VAL A 159 -9.48 3.72 10.04
C VAL A 159 -9.08 3.59 11.50
N LYS A 160 -9.61 4.44 12.39
CA LYS A 160 -9.37 4.37 13.84
C LYS A 160 -9.76 3.01 14.42
N LYS A 161 -10.93 2.48 14.01
CA LYS A 161 -11.39 1.17 14.51
C LYS A 161 -10.46 0.03 14.10
N LEU A 162 -9.95 0.03 12.85
CA LEU A 162 -8.96 -0.97 12.41
C LEU A 162 -7.65 -0.85 13.18
N ILE A 163 -7.17 0.38 13.44
CA ILE A 163 -5.99 0.64 14.28
C ILE A 163 -6.22 0.10 15.70
N GLU A 164 -7.37 0.38 16.31
CA GLU A 164 -7.74 -0.13 17.64
C GLU A 164 -7.77 -1.66 17.71
N MET A 165 -8.14 -2.33 16.61
CA MET A 165 -8.11 -3.80 16.52
C MET A 165 -6.69 -4.36 16.45
N GLY A 166 -5.68 -3.53 16.14
CA GLY A 166 -4.28 -3.93 16.03
C GLY A 166 -3.73 -3.97 14.61
N PHE A 167 -4.44 -3.39 13.62
CA PHE A 167 -3.90 -3.24 12.28
C PHE A 167 -2.95 -2.06 12.17
N ARG A 168 -1.87 -2.26 11.41
CA ARG A 168 -1.13 -1.19 10.75
C ARG A 168 -1.92 -0.78 9.50
N VAL A 169 -2.58 0.37 9.55
CA VAL A 169 -3.47 0.81 8.48
C VAL A 169 -2.77 1.77 7.54
N SER A 170 -2.69 1.39 6.27
CA SER A 170 -2.30 2.27 5.18
C SER A 170 -3.54 2.94 4.60
N VAL A 171 -3.45 4.22 4.26
CA VAL A 171 -4.56 4.98 3.67
C VAL A 171 -4.18 5.53 2.30
N THR A 172 -5.14 5.58 1.38
CA THR A 172 -4.95 6.03 0.00
C THR A 172 -6.20 6.72 -0.56
N GLY A 173 -6.02 7.54 -1.59
CA GLY A 173 -7.09 8.33 -2.24
C GLY A 173 -7.26 9.72 -1.62
N GLY A 174 -7.32 10.76 -2.48
CA GLY A 174 -7.53 12.15 -2.06
C GLY A 174 -6.44 12.74 -1.14
N LEU A 175 -5.23 12.17 -1.18
CA LEU A 175 -4.12 12.60 -0.31
C LEU A 175 -3.30 13.72 -0.95
N SER A 176 -3.06 14.78 -0.19
CA SER A 176 -2.17 15.89 -0.50
C SER A 176 -1.62 16.46 0.81
N THR A 177 -0.64 17.37 0.74
CA THR A 177 -0.15 18.09 1.92
C THR A 177 -1.27 18.79 2.70
N GLU A 178 -2.30 19.28 2.01
CA GLU A 178 -3.44 19.95 2.65
C GLU A 178 -4.39 19.00 3.39
N THR A 179 -4.52 17.76 2.94
CA THR A 179 -5.45 16.78 3.53
C THR A 179 -4.82 15.95 4.64
N LEU A 180 -3.49 15.90 4.76
CA LEU A 180 -2.79 15.18 5.84
C LEU A 180 -3.22 15.63 7.25
N LYS A 181 -3.53 16.92 7.42
CA LYS A 181 -4.01 17.47 8.70
C LYS A 181 -5.30 16.81 9.23
N LEU A 182 -6.11 16.22 8.34
CA LEU A 182 -7.36 15.53 8.69
C LEU A 182 -7.09 14.27 9.53
N PHE A 183 -5.90 13.68 9.40
CA PHE A 183 -5.49 12.48 10.11
C PHE A 183 -4.74 12.78 11.41
N LYS A 184 -4.64 14.06 11.83
CA LYS A 184 -3.95 14.42 13.07
C LYS A 184 -4.53 13.64 14.26
N GLY A 185 -3.65 12.96 15.01
CA GLY A 185 -4.04 12.12 16.14
C GLY A 185 -4.56 10.72 15.77
N VAL A 186 -4.46 10.32 14.50
CA VAL A 186 -4.72 8.95 14.02
C VAL A 186 -3.36 8.28 13.73
N ASP A 187 -3.13 7.09 14.27
CA ASP A 187 -1.86 6.36 14.12
C ASP A 187 -1.78 5.64 12.76
N VAL A 188 -1.81 6.43 11.68
CA VAL A 188 -1.69 5.94 10.30
C VAL A 188 -0.31 5.29 10.12
N PHE A 189 -0.27 4.09 9.55
CA PHE A 189 1.00 3.39 9.31
C PHE A 189 1.70 3.91 8.06
N THR A 190 0.97 4.07 6.95
CA THR A 190 1.51 4.51 5.66
C THR A 190 0.50 5.38 4.91
N PHE A 191 0.97 6.48 4.33
CA PHE A 191 0.22 7.25 3.33
C PHE A 191 0.65 6.83 1.93
N ILE A 192 -0.29 6.37 1.11
CA ILE A 192 -0.03 5.93 -0.25
C ILE A 192 -0.46 7.03 -1.22
N ALA A 193 0.52 7.66 -1.86
CA ALA A 193 0.32 8.65 -2.90
C ALA A 193 0.57 8.03 -4.28
N GLY A 194 0.10 8.69 -5.34
CA GLY A 194 0.35 8.28 -6.73
C GLY A 194 0.64 9.49 -7.59
N ARG A 195 -0.18 9.70 -8.63
CA ARG A 195 -0.03 10.80 -9.62
C ARG A 195 0.11 12.19 -9.02
N GLY A 196 -0.52 12.46 -7.87
CA GLY A 196 -0.37 13.74 -7.17
C GLY A 196 1.09 14.10 -6.80
N ILE A 197 1.98 13.11 -6.70
CA ILE A 197 3.42 13.31 -6.52
C ILE A 197 4.15 13.06 -7.85
N THR A 198 3.89 11.94 -8.53
CA THR A 198 4.71 11.52 -9.69
C THR A 198 4.53 12.39 -10.92
N GLU A 199 3.40 13.09 -11.07
CA GLU A 199 3.10 14.00 -12.19
C GLU A 199 3.28 15.48 -11.80
N ALA A 200 3.79 15.78 -10.60
CA ALA A 200 4.15 17.13 -10.22
C ALA A 200 5.30 17.68 -11.08
N ALA A 201 5.43 19.01 -11.15
CA ALA A 201 6.51 19.65 -11.90
C ALA A 201 7.91 19.22 -11.42
N ASP A 202 8.06 19.01 -10.11
CA ASP A 202 9.23 18.39 -9.49
C ASP A 202 8.74 17.27 -8.54
N PRO A 203 8.71 16.00 -9.00
CA PRO A 203 8.20 14.89 -8.21
C PRO A 203 8.98 14.63 -6.91
N ALA A 204 10.31 14.81 -6.94
CA ALA A 204 11.14 14.60 -5.76
C ALA A 204 10.85 15.67 -4.70
N GLN A 205 10.71 16.92 -5.12
CA GLN A 205 10.34 18.01 -4.23
C GLN A 205 8.93 17.81 -3.64
N ALA A 206 7.95 17.41 -4.45
CA ALA A 206 6.60 17.10 -3.97
C ALA A 206 6.61 15.96 -2.93
N ALA A 207 7.42 14.91 -3.13
CA ALA A 207 7.59 13.84 -2.15
C ALA A 207 8.23 14.33 -0.83
N ARG A 208 9.26 15.19 -0.92
CA ARG A 208 9.90 15.82 0.26
C ARG A 208 8.93 16.69 1.03
N GLU A 209 8.12 17.49 0.35
CA GLU A 209 7.09 18.33 0.96
C GLU A 209 6.02 17.49 1.65
N PHE A 210 5.57 16.41 1.02
CA PHE A 210 4.63 15.47 1.63
C PHE A 210 5.20 14.86 2.91
N LYS A 211 6.46 14.41 2.88
CA LYS A 211 7.15 13.91 4.08
C LYS A 211 7.32 14.99 5.15
N ALA A 212 7.68 16.21 4.77
CA ALA A 212 7.81 17.32 5.71
C ALA A 212 6.48 17.62 6.40
N GLU A 213 5.37 17.52 5.67
CA GLU A 213 4.03 17.70 6.21
C GLU A 213 3.62 16.57 7.18
N ILE A 214 3.94 15.31 6.86
CA ILE A 214 3.81 14.19 7.82
C ILE A 214 4.56 14.52 9.13
N ALA A 215 5.81 14.99 9.04
CA ALA A 215 6.62 15.30 10.22
C ALA A 215 6.09 16.46 11.09
N LYS A 216 5.12 17.25 10.61
CA LYS A 216 4.48 18.31 11.42
C LYS A 216 3.42 17.74 12.38
N TYR A 217 2.87 16.56 12.09
CA TYR A 217 1.70 16.03 12.79
C TYR A 217 1.97 14.74 13.58
N TRP A 218 3.05 14.01 13.26
CA TRP A 218 3.51 12.79 13.95
C TRP A 218 4.96 12.92 14.38
#